data_AF-A0A820HDJ1-F1
#
_entry.id   AF-A0A820HDJ1-F1
#
_cell.length_a   1.000
_cell.length_b   1.000
_cell.length_c   1.000
_cell.angle_alpha   90.00
_cell.angle_beta   90.00
_cell.angle_gamma   90.00
#
_symmetry.space_group_name_H-M   'P 1'
#
loop_
_entity.id
_entity.type
_entity.pdbx_description
1 polymer ?
#
loop_
_entity_poly.entity_id
_entity_poly.type
_entity_poly.pdbx_seq_one_letter_code
_entity_poly.pdbx_strand_id
1 'polypeptide(L)'
;RNEFRQLTTSSVNKPKDESWIFILGNTDTGELICIKRFNQIIRSHTTVSLSFVTTNILGRQRLTLYFLSDGYLALDQQYDFIIDIESPSLQTQVNTELDSLVDELDKRLAALQ
;
A
#
# COMPACT_ATOMS: atom_id res chain seq x y z
N ARG A 1 -7.72 -2.14 25.00
CA ARG A 1 -6.50 -1.87 25.80
C ARG A 1 -5.43 -2.82 25.26
N ASN A 2 -4.87 -2.48 24.10
CA ASN A 2 -3.90 -3.34 23.41
C ASN A 2 -2.53 -2.70 23.64
N GLU A 3 -1.78 -3.27 24.57
CA GLU A 3 -0.45 -2.78 24.95
C GLU A 3 0.59 -3.47 24.05
N PHE A 4 0.85 -2.88 22.88
CA PHE A 4 1.98 -3.29 22.05
C PHE A 4 3.27 -2.83 22.74
N ARG A 5 4.14 -3.80 23.06
CA ARG A 5 5.31 -3.58 23.91
C ARG A 5 6.44 -2.94 23.09
N GLN A 6 6.68 -1.64 23.29
CA GLN A 6 7.80 -0.94 22.65
C GLN A 6 9.13 -1.43 23.23
N LEU A 7 10.09 -1.79 22.37
CA LEU A 7 11.44 -2.07 22.82
C LEU A 7 12.13 -0.75 23.16
N THR A 8 12.12 -0.38 24.44
CA THR A 8 13.09 0.58 24.96
C THR A 8 14.41 -0.17 25.13
N THR A 9 15.27 -0.14 24.12
CA THR A 9 16.68 -0.46 24.36
C THR A 9 17.17 0.57 25.38
N SER A 10 17.75 0.11 26.49
CA SER A 10 18.05 0.88 27.71
C SER A 10 19.09 2.00 27.54
N SER A 11 19.36 2.43 26.30
CA SER A 11 20.32 3.48 25.95
C SER A 11 19.77 4.50 24.94
N VAL A 12 18.46 4.50 24.62
CA VAL A 12 17.87 5.53 23.75
C VAL A 12 17.12 6.55 24.62
N ASN A 13 17.83 7.60 25.01
CA ASN A 13 17.30 8.74 25.78
C ASN A 13 16.50 9.75 24.93
N LYS A 14 16.01 9.35 23.76
CA LYS A 14 15.21 10.21 22.87
C LYS A 14 13.87 9.54 22.58
N PRO A 15 12.74 10.27 22.65
CA PRO A 15 11.47 9.75 22.16
C PRO A 15 11.66 9.32 20.70
N LYS A 16 11.44 8.04 20.39
CA LYS A 16 11.49 7.51 19.03
C LYS A 16 10.08 7.58 18.47
N ASP A 17 9.87 8.48 17.51
CA ASP A 17 8.64 8.50 16.74
C ASP A 17 8.50 7.18 15.98
N GLU A 18 7.30 6.59 16.03
CA GLU A 18 7.01 5.33 15.38
C GLU A 18 7.16 5.49 13.86
N SER A 19 8.08 4.73 13.29
CA SER A 19 8.37 4.74 11.86
C SER A 19 8.01 3.39 11.27
N TRP A 20 7.30 3.44 10.15
CA TRP A 20 6.83 2.29 9.41
C TRP A 20 7.39 2.34 7.99
N ILE A 21 7.69 1.18 7.45
CA ILE A 21 8.23 1.02 6.10
C ILE A 21 7.26 0.13 5.33
N PHE A 22 6.75 0.65 4.23
CA PHE A 22 5.95 -0.10 3.28
C PHE A 22 6.85 -0.54 2.13
N ILE A 23 6.81 -1.83 1.81
CA ILE A 23 7.60 -2.41 0.72
C ILE A 23 6.66 -3.18 -0.19
N LEU A 24 6.68 -2.86 -1.47
CA LEU A 24 6.03 -3.65 -2.50
C LEU A 24 7.11 -4.34 -3.33
N GLY A 25 6.99 -5.65 -3.50
CA GLY A 25 7.92 -6.44 -4.30
C GLY A 25 7.29 -7.65 -4.93
N ASN A 26 8.00 -8.26 -5.87
CA ASN A 26 7.67 -9.55 -6.44
C ASN A 26 8.55 -10.62 -5.78
N THR A 27 7.92 -11.57 -5.09
CA THR A 27 8.59 -12.67 -4.39
C THR A 27 9.11 -13.74 -5.34
N ASP A 28 8.50 -13.90 -6.51
CA ASP A 28 8.91 -14.88 -7.52
C ASP A 28 10.22 -14.44 -8.21
N THR A 29 10.40 -13.13 -8.46
CA THR A 29 11.62 -12.58 -9.09
C THR A 29 12.64 -12.03 -8.09
N GLY A 30 12.22 -11.77 -6.85
CA GLY A 30 13.05 -11.07 -5.85
C GLY A 30 13.20 -9.57 -6.12
N GLU A 31 12.36 -8.98 -6.97
CA GLU A 31 12.44 -7.57 -7.34
C GLU A 31 11.70 -6.66 -6.35
N LEU A 32 12.35 -5.56 -5.96
CA LEU A 32 11.75 -4.49 -5.18
C LEU A 32 11.09 -3.47 -6.13
N ILE A 33 9.77 -3.36 -6.05
CA ILE A 33 8.99 -2.48 -6.95
C ILE A 33 8.84 -1.08 -6.36
N CYS A 34 8.51 -0.99 -5.06
CA CYS A 34 8.32 0.29 -4.40
C CYS A 34 8.71 0.19 -2.92
N ILE A 35 9.27 1.27 -2.38
CA ILE A 35 9.51 1.42 -0.95
C ILE A 35 9.07 2.81 -0.51
N LYS A 36 8.33 2.88 0.60
CA LYS A 36 7.88 4.14 1.19
C LYS A 36 8.04 4.12 2.70
N ARG A 37 8.79 5.08 3.23
CA ARG A 37 8.90 5.31 4.67
C ARG A 37 7.77 6.24 5.13
N PHE A 38 7.16 5.93 6.27
CA PHE A 38 6.05 6.66 6.84
C PHE A 38 6.20 6.80 8.36
N ASN A 39 6.19 8.02 8.88
CA ASN A 39 6.50 8.30 10.30
C ASN A 39 5.31 8.88 11.08
N GLN A 40 4.10 8.90 10.50
CA GLN A 40 2.98 9.71 11.00
C GLN A 40 1.74 8.86 11.31
N ILE A 41 1.89 7.78 12.08
CA ILE A 41 0.78 6.89 12.50
C ILE A 41 0.04 7.40 13.77
N ILE A 42 0.17 8.69 14.06
CA ILE A 42 -0.46 9.34 15.23
C ILE A 42 -2.01 9.32 15.14
N ARG A 43 -2.59 9.05 13.97
CA ARG A 43 -4.04 8.96 13.76
C ARG A 43 -4.52 7.51 13.74
N SER A 44 -5.72 7.26 14.29
CA SER A 44 -6.35 5.93 14.35
C SER A 44 -6.56 5.28 12.99
N HIS A 45 -6.63 6.08 11.92
CA HIS A 45 -6.69 5.62 10.54
C HIS A 45 -5.80 6.50 9.67
N THR A 46 -4.95 5.87 8.86
CA THR A 46 -4.05 6.57 7.94
C THR A 46 -4.05 5.85 6.60
N THR A 47 -4.29 6.59 5.53
CA THR A 47 -4.18 6.07 4.16
C THR A 47 -2.81 6.41 3.59
N VAL A 48 -2.08 5.40 3.11
CA VAL A 48 -0.77 5.57 2.48
C VAL A 48 -0.88 5.12 1.02
N SER A 49 -0.69 6.05 0.09
CA SER A 49 -0.63 5.73 -1.35
C SER A 49 0.76 5.24 -1.75
N LEU A 50 0.82 4.13 -2.46
CA LEU A 50 2.01 3.59 -3.11
C LEU A 50 1.79 3.67 -4.62
N SER A 51 2.73 4.29 -5.32
CA SER A 51 2.67 4.42 -6.78
C SER A 51 3.88 3.72 -7.39
N PHE A 52 3.62 2.88 -8.37
CA PHE A 52 4.64 2.14 -9.11
C PHE A 52 4.23 2.02 -10.57
N VAL A 53 5.21 1.74 -11.43
CA VAL A 53 4.97 1.49 -12.85
C VAL A 53 4.91 -0.01 -13.06
N THR A 54 3.88 -0.46 -13.77
CA THR A 54 3.70 -1.86 -14.13
C THR A 54 4.84 -2.30 -15.06
N THR A 55 5.39 -3.49 -14.81
CA THR A 55 6.45 -4.06 -15.64
C THR A 55 5.95 -4.35 -17.06
N ASN A 56 6.85 -4.39 -18.05
CA ASN A 56 6.52 -4.75 -19.44
C ASN A 56 6.10 -6.23 -19.64
N ILE A 57 6.08 -7.02 -18.56
CA ILE A 57 5.68 -8.42 -18.58
C ILE A 57 4.16 -8.45 -18.41
N LEU A 58 3.48 -8.88 -19.48
CA LEU A 58 2.02 -9.06 -19.47
C LEU A 58 1.65 -10.36 -18.75
N GLY A 59 0.46 -10.36 -18.17
CA GLY A 59 -0.14 -11.51 -17.53
C GLY A 59 -0.20 -11.41 -16.01
N ARG A 60 -0.46 -12.56 -15.39
CA ARG A 60 -0.70 -12.68 -13.96
C ARG A 60 0.61 -12.60 -13.17
N GLN A 61 0.72 -11.62 -12.29
CA GLN A 61 1.88 -11.41 -11.43
C GLN A 61 1.47 -11.40 -9.96
N ARG A 62 2.22 -12.17 -9.15
CA ARG A 62 2.07 -12.14 -7.68
C ARG A 62 2.95 -11.03 -7.11
N LEU A 63 2.33 -10.16 -6.33
CA LEU A 63 3.01 -9.11 -5.60
C LEU A 63 2.80 -9.33 -4.10
N THR A 64 3.79 -8.91 -3.34
CA THR A 64 3.77 -8.97 -1.88
C THR A 64 3.99 -7.56 -1.33
N LEU A 65 3.06 -7.13 -0.48
CA LEU A 65 3.16 -5.91 0.32
C LEU A 65 3.63 -6.28 1.72
N TYR A 66 4.77 -5.73 2.13
CA TYR A 66 5.26 -5.80 3.50
C TYR A 66 5.02 -4.48 4.21
N PHE A 67 4.59 -4.57 5.45
CA PHE A 67 4.47 -3.46 6.39
C PHE A 67 5.39 -3.74 7.57
N LEU A 68 6.49 -2.99 7.66
CA LEU A 68 7.55 -3.23 8.63
C LEU A 68 7.61 -2.11 9.66
N SER A 69 7.77 -2.46 10.93
CA SER A 69 7.96 -1.50 12.01
C SER A 69 9.45 -1.30 12.34
N ASP A 70 9.91 -0.04 12.44
CA ASP A 70 11.27 0.30 12.91
C ASP A 70 11.37 0.32 14.46
N GLY A 71 10.26 0.15 15.18
CA GLY A 71 10.18 0.35 16.63
C GLY A 71 9.68 -0.84 17.45
N TYR A 72 9.04 -1.82 16.81
CA TYR A 72 8.32 -2.89 17.49
C TYR A 72 8.61 -4.24 16.84
N LEU A 73 8.90 -5.26 17.65
CA LEU A 73 9.02 -6.63 17.16
C LEU A 73 7.64 -7.25 16.94
N ALA A 74 7.56 -8.15 15.96
CA ALA A 74 6.36 -8.95 15.64
C ALA A 74 5.12 -8.15 15.23
N LEU A 75 5.28 -6.87 14.86
CA LEU A 75 4.24 -6.07 14.20
C LEU A 75 4.33 -6.09 12.67
N ASP A 76 5.35 -6.76 12.13
CA ASP A 76 5.55 -6.85 10.69
C ASP A 76 4.44 -7.70 10.05
N GLN A 77 3.87 -7.20 8.96
CA GLN A 77 2.81 -7.87 8.21
C GLN A 77 3.21 -8.09 6.76
N GLN A 78 2.74 -9.19 6.19
CA GLN A 78 2.93 -9.54 4.79
C GLN A 78 1.57 -9.86 4.16
N TYR A 79 1.31 -9.26 3.01
CA TYR A 79 0.10 -9.47 2.23
C TYR A 79 0.46 -9.82 0.80
N ASP A 80 0.10 -11.03 0.38
CA ASP A 80 0.26 -11.48 -1.00
C ASP A 80 -1.02 -11.21 -1.78
N PHE A 81 -0.90 -10.59 -2.94
CA PHE A 81 -2.00 -10.35 -3.87
C PHE A 81 -1.57 -10.57 -5.31
N ILE A 82 -2.54 -10.79 -6.17
CA ILE A 82 -2.33 -11.10 -7.58
C ILE A 82 -2.85 -9.92 -8.39
N ILE A 83 -2.04 -9.42 -9.31
CA ILE A 83 -2.42 -8.43 -10.30
C ILE A 83 -2.36 -9.08 -11.69
N ASP A 84 -3.34 -8.77 -12.54
CA ASP A 84 -3.33 -9.18 -13.93
C ASP A 84 -2.92 -7.96 -14.78
N ILE A 85 -1.74 -8.03 -15.39
CA ILE A 85 -1.18 -6.94 -16.21
C ILE A 85 -1.65 -7.12 -17.65
N GLU A 86 -2.54 -6.25 -18.10
CA GLU A 86 -3.04 -6.23 -19.46
C GLU A 86 -2.21 -5.29 -20.35
N SER A 87 -2.16 -5.59 -21.65
CA SER A 87 -1.56 -4.68 -22.62
C SER A 87 -2.36 -3.38 -22.67
N PRO A 88 -1.71 -2.22 -22.83
CA PRO A 88 -2.42 -0.96 -23.03
C PRO A 88 -3.28 -1.07 -24.29
N SER A 89 -4.60 -1.12 -24.09
CA SER A 89 -5.58 -1.19 -25.16
C SER A 89 -6.50 0.04 -25.08
N LEU A 90 -6.87 0.59 -26.23
CA LEU A 90 -7.80 1.72 -26.28
C LEU A 90 -9.14 1.37 -25.65
N GLN A 91 -9.56 0.10 -25.74
CA GLN A 91 -10.78 -0.38 -25.10
C GLN A 91 -10.67 -0.31 -23.57
N THR A 92 -9.58 -0.79 -22.99
CA THR A 92 -9.34 -0.74 -21.53
C THR A 92 -9.31 0.71 -21.04
N GLN A 93 -8.69 1.62 -21.80
CA GLN A 93 -8.66 3.03 -21.46
C GLN A 93 -10.07 3.65 -21.46
N VAL A 94 -10.85 3.42 -22.52
CA VAL A 94 -12.23 3.91 -22.64
C VAL A 94 -13.12 3.34 -21.55
N ASN A 95 -12.98 2.05 -21.22
CA ASN A 95 -13.75 1.41 -20.15
C ASN A 95 -13.44 2.05 -18.79
N THR A 96 -12.16 2.30 -18.49
CA THR A 96 -11.76 2.92 -17.21
C THR A 96 -12.28 4.35 -17.09
N GLU A 97 -12.25 5.13 -18.18
CA GLU A 97 -12.82 6.48 -18.20
C GLU A 97 -14.34 6.46 -18.01
N LEU A 98 -15.04 5.56 -18.70
CA LEU A 98 -16.49 5.37 -18.54
C LEU A 98 -16.86 4.99 -17.10
N ASP A 99 -16.19 4.02 -16.51
CA ASP A 99 -16.44 3.59 -15.12
C ASP A 99 -16.26 4.74 -14.13
N SER A 100 -15.20 5.55 -14.32
CA SER A 100 -14.95 6.71 -13.46
C SER A 100 -16.05 7.78 -13.55
N LEU A 101 -16.64 7.98 -14.74
CA LEU A 101 -17.72 8.94 -14.96
C LEU A 101 -19.04 8.44 -14.39
N VAL A 102 -19.32 7.13 -14.50
CA VAL A 102 -20.52 6.52 -13.90
C VAL A 102 -20.47 6.66 -12.38
N ASP A 103 -19.33 6.35 -11.76
CA ASP A 103 -19.11 6.51 -10.32
C ASP A 103 -19.33 7.96 -9.84
N GLU A 104 -18.90 8.94 -10.65
CA GLU A 104 -19.09 10.36 -10.36
C GLU A 104 -20.58 10.76 -10.47
N LEU A 105 -21.30 10.24 -11.46
CA LEU A 105 -22.74 10.48 -11.61
C LEU A 105 -23.53 9.87 -10.47
N ASP A 106 -23.21 8.65 -10.05
CA ASP A 106 -23.87 7.98 -8.92
C ASP A 106 -23.67 8.74 -7.61
N LYS A 107 -22.45 9.25 -7.36
CA LYS A 107 -22.17 10.11 -6.21
C LYS A 107 -22.98 11.40 -6.25
N ARG A 108 -23.11 12.04 -7.42
CA ARG A 108 -23.92 13.26 -7.58
C ARG A 108 -25.40 12.99 -7.36
N LEU A 109 -25.91 11.87 -7.85
CA LEU A 109 -27.29 11.46 -7.64
C LEU A 109 -27.57 11.21 -6.15
N ALA A 110 -26.67 10.50 -5.46
CA ALA A 110 -26.77 10.27 -4.03
C ALA A 110 -26.68 11.55 -3.20
N ALA A 111 -25.95 12.57 -3.66
CA ALA A 111 -25.86 13.87 -2.97
C ALA A 111 -27.11 14.75 -3.15
N LEU A 112 -28.00 14.42 -4.10
CA LEU A 112 -29.24 15.13 -4.37
C LEU A 112 -30.47 14.49 -3.68
N GLN A 113 -30.31 13.33 -3.05
CA GLN A 113 -31.32 12.61 -2.26
C GLN A 113 -31.12 12.85 -0.77
#